data_AF-A0A525CFA0-F1
#
_entry.id   AF-A0A525CFA0-F1
#
_cell.length_a   1.000
_cell.length_b   1.000
_cell.length_c   1.000
_cell.angle_alpha   90.00
_cell.angle_beta   90.00
_cell.angle_gamma   90.00
#
_symmetry.space_group_name_H-M   'P 1'
#
loop_
_entity.id
_entity.type
_entity.pdbx_description
1 polymer ?
#
loop_
_entity_poly.entity_id
_entity_poly.type
_entity_poly.pdbx_seq_one_letter_code
_entity_poly.pdbx_strand_id
1 'polypeptide(L)'
;MINTEFKIVSISFVLTGLALYLILLYGLPFTHDEMDMNSNGIVGLSELSYFFDYDTRPIILNNKECTEYFALKDGLQLKIACNNAD
;
A
#
# COMPACT_ATOMS: atom_id res chain seq x y z
N MET A 1 12.91 -36.76 8.50
CA MET A 1 11.90 -36.75 7.42
C MET A 1 10.74 -35.89 7.91
N ILE A 2 10.36 -34.84 7.17
CA ILE A 2 9.20 -34.00 7.54
C ILE A 2 7.92 -34.69 7.07
N ASN A 3 6.94 -34.80 7.95
CA ASN A 3 5.65 -35.46 7.72
C ASN A 3 4.86 -34.74 6.62
N THR A 4 4.14 -35.48 5.77
CA THR A 4 3.35 -34.93 4.66
C THR A 4 2.34 -33.88 5.13
N GLU A 5 1.65 -34.14 6.24
CA GLU A 5 0.70 -33.20 6.85
C GLU A 5 1.35 -31.86 7.22
N PHE A 6 2.55 -31.91 7.82
CA PHE A 6 3.29 -30.71 8.19
C PHE A 6 3.67 -29.88 6.96
N LYS A 7 4.00 -30.53 5.84
CA LYS A 7 4.30 -29.83 4.59
C LYS A 7 3.07 -29.11 4.04
N ILE A 8 1.90 -29.77 4.04
CA ILE A 8 0.64 -29.20 3.54
C ILE A 8 0.27 -27.96 4.35
N VAL A 9 0.30 -28.06 5.68
CA VAL A 9 -0.01 -26.92 6.57
C VAL A 9 0.97 -25.76 6.33
N SER A 10 2.27 -26.06 6.23
CA SER A 10 3.29 -25.03 5.98
C SER A 10 3.07 -24.31 4.64
N ILE A 11 2.80 -25.07 3.57
CA ILE A 11 2.52 -24.51 2.24
C ILE A 11 1.25 -23.66 2.27
N SER A 12 0.18 -24.16 2.89
CA SER A 12 -1.10 -23.44 3.01
C SER A 12 -0.94 -22.10 3.74
N PHE A 13 -0.16 -22.09 4.83
CA PHE A 13 0.11 -20.88 5.58
C PHE A 13 0.86 -19.83 4.73
N VAL A 14 1.89 -20.25 3.99
CA VAL A 14 2.65 -19.36 3.10
C VAL A 14 1.76 -18.80 1.98
N LEU A 15 0.94 -19.64 1.34
CA LEU A 15 0.03 -19.19 0.29
C LEU A 15 -1.02 -18.20 0.80
N THR A 16 -1.56 -18.43 1.99
CA THR A 16 -2.51 -17.53 2.62
C THR A 16 -1.88 -16.18 2.94
N GLY A 17 -0.66 -16.19 3.50
CA GLY A 17 0.10 -14.97 3.77
C GLY A 17 0.40 -14.16 2.50
N LEU A 18 0.81 -14.85 1.43
CA LEU A 18 1.06 -14.21 0.13
C LEU A 18 -0.22 -13.61 -0.46
N ALA A 19 -1.35 -14.33 -0.39
CA ALA A 19 -2.63 -13.81 -0.87
C ALA A 19 -3.07 -12.55 -0.12
N LEU A 20 -2.96 -12.54 1.21
CA LEU A 20 -3.26 -11.35 2.02
C LEU A 20 -2.34 -10.17 1.68
N TYR A 21 -1.04 -10.42 1.52
CA TYR A 21 -0.08 -9.40 1.10
C TYR A 21 -0.47 -8.78 -0.24
N LEU A 22 -0.81 -9.60 -1.24
CA LEU A 22 -1.22 -9.11 -2.57
C LEU A 22 -2.54 -8.32 -2.50
N ILE A 23 -3.53 -8.79 -1.73
CA ILE A 23 -4.80 -8.07 -1.54
C ILE A 23 -4.56 -6.68 -0.95
N LEU A 24 -3.69 -6.58 0.06
CA LEU A 24 -3.37 -5.30 0.68
C LEU A 24 -2.60 -4.40 -0.29
N LEU A 25 -1.61 -4.94 -1.00
CA LEU A 25 -0.78 -4.18 -1.94
C LEU A 25 -1.61 -3.59 -3.09
N TYR A 26 -2.51 -4.39 -3.69
CA TYR A 26 -3.33 -3.96 -4.83
C TYR A 26 -4.66 -3.32 -4.44
N GLY A 27 -5.05 -3.38 -3.16
CA GLY A 27 -6.28 -2.76 -2.65
C GLY A 27 -6.13 -1.27 -2.33
N LEU A 28 -4.90 -0.76 -2.27
CA LEU A 28 -4.61 0.63 -1.96
C LEU A 28 -4.63 1.51 -3.21
N PRO A 29 -4.99 2.79 -3.10
CA PRO A 29 -5.03 3.70 -4.24
C PRO A 29 -3.63 4.19 -4.66
N PHE A 30 -2.55 3.47 -4.35
CA PHE A 30 -1.18 3.87 -4.66
C PHE A 30 -0.57 2.88 -5.65
N THR A 31 0.28 3.38 -6.53
CA THR A 31 1.10 2.56 -7.41
C THR A 31 2.23 1.88 -6.63
N HIS A 32 2.77 0.79 -7.19
CA HIS A 32 3.91 0.10 -6.59
C HIS A 32 5.10 1.04 -6.38
N ASP A 33 5.40 1.88 -7.38
CA ASP A 33 6.52 2.81 -7.35
C ASP A 33 6.33 3.93 -6.32
N GLU A 34 5.08 4.35 -6.05
CA GLU A 34 4.79 5.28 -4.96
C GLU A 34 5.02 4.64 -3.58
N MET A 35 4.72 3.35 -3.43
CA MET A 35 4.83 2.65 -2.15
C MET A 35 6.24 2.15 -1.83
N ASP A 36 7.09 1.92 -2.84
CA ASP A 36 8.48 1.50 -2.67
C ASP A 36 9.38 2.69 -2.28
N MET A 37 9.23 3.14 -1.03
CA MET A 37 9.87 4.33 -0.46
C MET A 37 11.39 4.28 -0.50
N ASN A 38 11.97 3.08 -0.45
CA ASN A 38 13.41 2.88 -0.48
C ASN A 38 13.95 2.51 -1.89
N SER A 39 13.06 2.37 -2.87
CA SER A 39 13.36 2.11 -4.28
C SER A 39 14.19 0.83 -4.52
N ASN A 40 13.90 -0.24 -3.77
CA ASN A 40 14.58 -1.52 -3.93
C ASN A 40 13.85 -2.51 -4.86
N GLY A 41 12.70 -2.11 -5.41
CA GLY A 41 11.85 -2.90 -6.29
C GLY A 41 10.84 -3.80 -5.55
N ILE A 42 10.74 -3.71 -4.22
CA ILE A 42 9.85 -4.54 -3.40
C ILE A 42 9.22 -3.70 -2.28
N VAL A 43 7.89 -3.64 -2.24
CA VAL A 43 7.17 -3.04 -1.11
C VAL A 43 7.23 -3.96 0.11
N GLY A 44 8.02 -3.58 1.10
CA GLY A 44 8.10 -4.29 2.38
C GLY A 44 6.84 -4.11 3.24
N LEU A 45 6.70 -4.94 4.29
CA LEU A 45 5.56 -4.83 5.21
C LEU A 45 5.49 -3.47 5.92
N SER A 46 6.64 -2.85 6.24
CA SER A 46 6.68 -1.53 6.86
C SER A 46 6.19 -0.42 5.93
N GLU A 47 6.58 -0.48 4.66
CA GLU A 47 6.13 0.45 3.62
C GLU A 47 4.63 0.26 3.38
N LEU A 48 4.19 -0.98 3.19
CA LEU A 48 2.76 -1.30 3.05
C LEU A 48 1.95 -0.78 4.24
N SER A 49 2.44 -0.95 5.47
CA SER A 49 1.75 -0.45 6.68
C SER A 49 1.67 1.07 6.73
N TYR A 50 2.68 1.77 6.19
CA TYR A 50 2.73 3.22 6.15
C TYR A 50 1.67 3.79 5.19
N PHE A 51 1.47 3.15 4.04
CA PHE A 51 0.44 3.52 3.08
C PHE A 51 -0.95 3.00 3.42
N PHE A 52 -1.07 1.97 4.25
CA PHE A 52 -2.37 1.46 4.71
C PHE A 52 -3.04 2.42 5.69
N ASP A 53 -2.25 3.09 6.53
CA ASP A 53 -2.73 4.06 7.52
C ASP A 53 -2.72 5.48 6.93
N TYR A 54 -3.63 5.72 5.97
CA TYR A 54 -3.75 7.00 5.28
C TYR A 54 -5.13 7.63 5.48
N ASP A 55 -5.19 8.96 5.31
CA ASP A 55 -6.44 9.70 5.19
C ASP A 55 -6.31 10.75 4.08
N THR A 56 -7.43 11.41 3.78
CA THR A 56 -7.54 12.36 2.68
C THR A 56 -8.04 13.71 3.15
N ARG A 57 -7.53 14.79 2.53
CA ARG A 57 -8.05 16.14 2.76
C ARG A 57 -8.14 16.92 1.44
N PRO A 58 -9.16 17.78 1.27
CA PRO A 58 -9.26 18.65 0.11
C PRO A 58 -8.19 19.74 0.18
N ILE A 59 -7.53 20.02 -0.94
CA ILE A 59 -6.57 21.11 -1.11
C ILE A 59 -6.84 21.86 -2.42
N ILE A 60 -6.40 23.11 -2.50
CA ILE A 60 -6.42 23.88 -3.75
C ILE A 60 -4.98 23.95 -4.27
N LEU A 61 -4.72 23.36 -5.43
CA LEU A 61 -3.43 23.40 -6.09
C LEU A 61 -3.61 23.98 -7.51
N ASN A 62 -2.89 25.06 -7.84
CA ASN A 62 -2.99 25.72 -9.15
C ASN A 62 -4.44 26.08 -9.55
N ASN A 63 -5.22 26.57 -8.59
CA ASN A 63 -6.63 26.94 -8.78
C ASN A 63 -7.54 25.74 -9.19
N LYS A 64 -7.11 24.51 -8.88
CA LYS A 64 -7.89 23.27 -9.03
C LYS A 64 -8.14 22.64 -7.66
N GLU A 65 -9.31 22.07 -7.46
CA GLU A 65 -9.61 21.23 -6.29
C GLU A 65 -8.93 19.87 -6.46
N CYS A 66 -8.07 19.51 -5.51
CA CYS A 66 -7.36 18.24 -5.48
C CYS A 66 -7.56 17.57 -4.12
N THR A 67 -7.36 16.25 -4.09
CA THR A 67 -7.34 15.46 -2.87
C THR A 67 -5.91 15.13 -2.53
N GLU A 68 -5.46 15.57 -1.36
CA GLU A 68 -4.20 15.13 -0.79
C GLU A 68 -4.41 13.87 0.04
N TYR A 69 -3.61 12.84 -0.24
CA TYR A 69 -3.50 11.64 0.56
C TYR A 69 -2.29 11.81 1.47
N PHE A 70 -2.46 11.60 2.76
CA PHE A 70 -1.38 11.75 3.74
C PHE A 70 -1.34 10.56 4.70
N ALA A 71 -0.15 10.24 5.20
CA ALA A 71 0.03 9.19 6.18
C ALA A 71 -0.46 9.66 7.55
N LEU A 72 -1.30 8.87 8.22
CA LEU A 72 -1.81 9.18 9.55
C LEU A 72 -0.72 9.11 10.63
N LYS A 73 0.34 8.34 10.36
CA LYS A 73 1.48 8.17 11.27
C LYS A 73 2.23 9.48 11.57
N ASP A 74 2.43 10.34 10.58
CA ASP A 74 3.25 11.57 10.70
C ASP A 74 2.67 12.80 9.98
N GLY A 75 1.58 12.64 9.24
CA GLY A 75 0.92 13.71 8.49
C GLY A 75 1.59 14.03 7.15
N LEU A 76 2.62 13.29 6.74
CA LEU A 76 3.34 13.54 5.49
C LEU A 76 2.49 13.19 4.28
N GLN A 77 2.66 13.99 3.22
CA GLN A 77 2.01 13.78 1.95
C GLN A 77 2.50 12.48 1.29
N LEU A 78 1.54 11.66 0.87
CA LEU A 78 1.78 10.44 0.09
C LEU A 78 1.59 10.69 -1.41
N LYS A 79 0.47 11.32 -1.79
CA LYS A 79 0.20 11.75 -3.17
C LYS A 79 -0.83 12.87 -3.22
N ILE A 80 -0.88 13.58 -4.35
CA ILE A 80 -1.96 14.52 -4.69
C ILE A 80 -2.67 13.99 -5.93
N ALA A 81 -3.98 13.79 -5.83
CA ALA A 81 -4.84 13.49 -6.97
C ALA A 81 -5.71 14.71 -7.29
N CYS A 82 -5.45 15.37 -8.41
CA CYS A 82 -6.33 16.42 -8.89
C CYS A 82 -7.39 15.80 -9.80
N ASN A 83 -8.67 16.08 -9.50
CA ASN A 83 -9.72 15.80 -10.46
C ASN A 83 -9.44 16.70 -11.66
N ASN A 84 -9.14 16.10 -12.81
CA ASN A 84 -9.18 16.85 -14.05
C ASN A 84 -10.65 17.26 -14.22
N ALA A 85 -10.95 18.53 -13.97
CA ALA A 85 -12.07 19.15 -14.65
C ALA A 85 -11.67 19.14 -16.13
N ASP A 86 -12.17 18.13 -16.85
CA ASP A 86 -12.14 18.11 -18.31
C ASP A 86 -12.79 19.39 -18.87
#